data_AF-A0A8T7DMC3-F1
#
_entry.id   AF-A0A8T7DMC3-F1
#
_cell.length_a   1.000
_cell.length_b   1.000
_cell.length_c   1.000
_cell.angle_alpha   90.00
_cell.angle_beta   90.00
_cell.angle_gamma   90.00
#
_symmetry.space_group_name_H-M   'P 1'
#
loop_
_entity.id
_entity.type
_entity.pdbx_description
1 polymer ?
#
loop_
_entity_poly.entity_id
_entity_poly.type
_entity_poly.pdbx_seq_one_letter_code
_entity_poly.pdbx_strand_id
1 'polypeptide(L)'
;MRLCALALTATLLAACTQSQLDEQTGLTSTDATAKPSEKRELHAQASQSSTDEAEIASDQGFTHRKQTFHTAKPVSMANLIAAEKNIAQGTASGIQALRAPSEPINRENYAHFDDHGIKRVAETPVSTFSIDVDTGSYSNIRRMLNNGQLPVENAVRVEELINYFSYDYAAPKSSNQPFSVITEIGATPWSPDTHILHIGIKGYDLARPALPASNLVFLVDVSGSMQSADKLGLLKSALKLLGRQLRSEDRISIVVYAGASGVVLESAAGNETAKINQALDALSAGGRTNGAAGIRTAYQLAQQSFIKNGINRIILATDGDFNVGTVNFEALKDLIEERRKSGISLTTLGFGTGNYNDHLMEQLADAGNGNYAYIDNLNEAQKVLVDEISSTLHTIAKDVKIQIEFNPAVVAEYRLIGYENRALEREDFNNDKVDAGEIGAGHSVTALYEINLVTSNKKSIDPLRYANVRTPAATQSNEIALLRLRYKQPGSDNSRLIENPIHVTEIEKLLDKTSDNFRFSAAVAGFAQLLRGGKYTDNFSFDDVLQLARQARGDDPFGYRGEFISLVNLANTLQTTTALNSSINHSAPFK
;
A
#
# COMPACT_ATOMS: atom_id res chain seq x y z
N MET A 1 -16.89 73.88 -8.66
CA MET A 1 -18.34 74.24 -8.60
C MET A 1 -18.97 73.56 -7.39
N ARG A 2 -20.23 73.86 -7.07
CA ARG A 2 -21.01 73.25 -5.97
C ARG A 2 -21.26 71.75 -6.25
N LEU A 3 -21.23 70.80 -5.30
CA LEU A 3 -21.90 70.62 -3.98
C LEU A 3 -23.25 69.87 -4.10
N CYS A 4 -23.57 69.10 -3.07
CA CYS A 4 -24.83 68.42 -2.72
C CYS A 4 -25.10 67.00 -3.26
N ALA A 5 -25.69 66.21 -2.37
CA ALA A 5 -26.37 64.93 -2.59
C ALA A 5 -27.86 65.09 -2.20
N LEU A 6 -28.69 64.08 -2.49
CA LEU A 6 -30.00 63.69 -1.91
C LEU A 6 -30.66 62.71 -2.93
N ALA A 7 -31.70 61.93 -2.65
CA ALA A 7 -32.09 61.08 -1.52
C ALA A 7 -33.42 60.38 -1.89
N LEU A 8 -33.74 59.24 -1.23
CA LEU A 8 -35.06 58.59 -1.07
C LEU A 8 -36.17 58.80 -2.13
N THR A 9 -36.77 57.68 -2.58
CA THR A 9 -38.21 57.44 -2.32
C THR A 9 -38.60 55.95 -2.50
N ALA A 10 -39.58 55.50 -1.72
CA ALA A 10 -40.39 54.30 -1.96
C ALA A 10 -41.72 54.73 -2.64
N THR A 11 -42.75 53.92 -2.94
CA THR A 11 -43.30 52.71 -2.28
C THR A 11 -44.36 52.06 -3.23
N LEU A 12 -45.17 51.13 -2.70
CA LEU A 12 -46.45 50.55 -3.21
C LEU A 12 -46.36 49.36 -4.19
N LEU A 13 -47.32 48.40 -4.18
CA LEU A 13 -48.09 47.79 -3.06
C LEU A 13 -48.91 46.58 -3.60
N ALA A 14 -49.33 45.66 -2.70
CA ALA A 14 -50.54 44.81 -2.80
C ALA A 14 -50.60 43.72 -3.92
N ALA A 15 -51.32 42.59 -3.75
CA ALA A 15 -51.87 41.93 -2.55
C ALA A 15 -52.21 40.44 -2.80
N CYS A 16 -52.25 39.66 -1.70
CA CYS A 16 -53.20 38.63 -1.24
C CYS A 16 -54.17 37.91 -2.23
N THR A 17 -54.73 36.72 -1.93
CA THR A 17 -55.06 36.13 -0.61
C THR A 17 -55.18 34.60 -0.66
N GLN A 18 -55.20 33.93 0.51
CA GLN A 18 -55.49 32.50 0.71
C GLN A 18 -57.00 32.18 0.72
N SER A 19 -57.35 30.90 0.57
CA SER A 19 -58.40 30.26 1.38
C SER A 19 -58.15 28.74 1.56
N GLN A 20 -58.71 28.16 2.61
CA GLN A 20 -58.78 26.72 2.89
C GLN A 20 -60.26 26.27 2.91
N LEU A 21 -60.51 24.97 2.72
CA LEU A 21 -61.39 24.08 3.53
C LEU A 21 -62.16 23.03 2.69
N ASP A 22 -61.74 21.76 2.86
CA ASP A 22 -62.50 20.56 3.29
C ASP A 22 -63.84 20.07 2.67
N GLU A 23 -63.99 18.73 2.82
CA GLU A 23 -65.19 17.87 2.93
C GLU A 23 -65.98 17.32 1.70
N GLN A 24 -65.60 16.08 1.35
CA GLN A 24 -66.40 14.84 1.46
C GLN A 24 -67.49 14.38 0.43
N THR A 25 -67.61 13.05 0.39
CA THR A 25 -68.61 12.17 -0.28
C THR A 25 -68.53 12.01 -1.82
N GLY A 26 -68.60 10.80 -2.40
CA GLY A 26 -68.51 9.46 -1.78
C GLY A 26 -68.85 8.26 -2.69
N LEU A 27 -68.82 7.07 -2.08
CA LEU A 27 -69.43 5.77 -2.44
C LEU A 27 -68.71 4.75 -3.37
N THR A 28 -68.58 3.54 -2.80
CA THR A 28 -68.53 2.17 -3.38
C THR A 28 -67.32 1.70 -4.21
N SER A 29 -66.81 0.45 -4.10
CA SER A 29 -66.81 -0.64 -3.08
C SER A 29 -66.14 -1.90 -3.71
N THR A 30 -65.72 -2.99 -3.04
CA THR A 30 -65.72 -3.45 -1.62
C THR A 30 -64.25 -3.59 -1.11
N ASP A 31 -63.70 -4.54 -0.33
CA ASP A 31 -64.15 -5.76 0.38
C ASP A 31 -63.14 -6.21 1.50
N ALA A 32 -63.51 -7.27 2.24
CA ALA A 32 -62.70 -8.20 3.05
C ALA A 32 -61.95 -7.69 4.30
N THR A 33 -61.97 -8.50 5.38
CA THR A 33 -61.60 -8.03 6.74
C THR A 33 -60.81 -9.03 7.62
N ALA A 34 -59.73 -8.50 8.21
CA ALA A 34 -59.32 -8.60 9.62
C ALA A 34 -58.88 -9.92 10.32
N LYS A 35 -58.15 -9.67 11.43
CA LYS A 35 -57.81 -10.52 12.61
C LYS A 35 -56.47 -11.30 12.63
N PRO A 36 -55.91 -11.58 13.84
CA PRO A 36 -54.46 -11.51 14.06
C PRO A 36 -53.76 -12.84 14.38
N SER A 37 -52.44 -12.77 14.56
CA SER A 37 -51.51 -13.87 14.80
C SER A 37 -51.70 -14.63 16.12
N GLU A 38 -51.70 -15.97 16.06
CA GLU A 38 -51.48 -16.87 17.20
C GLU A 38 -50.02 -17.36 17.30
N LYS A 39 -49.67 -17.94 18.45
CA LYS A 39 -48.38 -18.61 18.72
C LYS A 39 -48.53 -20.13 18.61
N ARG A 40 -47.48 -20.83 18.15
CA ARG A 40 -46.89 -22.04 18.78
C ARG A 40 -45.66 -22.51 17.99
N GLU A 41 -44.47 -22.49 18.60
CA GLU A 41 -43.78 -23.63 19.27
C GLU A 41 -43.07 -24.58 18.28
N LEU A 42 -41.73 -24.72 18.43
CA LEU A 42 -41.11 -26.04 18.59
C LEU A 42 -39.75 -25.95 19.33
N HIS A 43 -39.60 -26.82 20.32
CA HIS A 43 -38.42 -27.22 21.12
C HIS A 43 -37.07 -26.46 21.03
N ALA A 44 -36.71 -25.89 22.18
CA ALA A 44 -35.38 -26.11 22.77
C ALA A 44 -35.48 -27.17 23.90
N GLN A 45 -34.36 -27.81 24.25
CA GLN A 45 -34.18 -28.56 25.50
C GLN A 45 -32.91 -28.07 26.20
N ALA A 46 -32.87 -28.15 27.52
CA ALA A 46 -31.86 -27.48 28.35
C ALA A 46 -31.40 -28.33 29.55
N SER A 47 -30.23 -27.99 30.07
CA SER A 47 -29.72 -28.34 31.41
C SER A 47 -28.83 -27.15 31.82
N GLN A 48 -29.14 -26.39 32.87
CA GLN A 48 -29.03 -26.72 34.31
C GLN A 48 -27.57 -27.03 34.74
N SER A 49 -27.00 -26.38 35.77
CA SER A 49 -27.49 -25.24 36.57
C SER A 49 -26.36 -24.62 37.44
N SER A 50 -26.70 -23.51 38.10
CA SER A 50 -26.19 -23.07 39.42
C SER A 50 -24.70 -22.70 39.61
N THR A 51 -24.55 -21.45 40.06
CA THR A 51 -23.56 -20.86 40.98
C THR A 51 -23.28 -21.72 42.23
N ASP A 52 -22.25 -21.51 43.07
CA ASP A 52 -21.90 -20.27 43.82
C ASP A 52 -20.41 -20.20 44.27
N GLU A 53 -20.10 -19.27 45.19
CA GLU A 53 -18.78 -18.68 45.51
C GLU A 53 -17.96 -19.36 46.62
N ALA A 54 -16.70 -18.88 46.82
CA ALA A 54 -15.92 -18.84 48.08
C ALA A 54 -15.43 -20.18 48.71
N GLU A 55 -14.33 -20.28 49.50
CA GLU A 55 -13.08 -19.50 49.71
C GLU A 55 -12.08 -20.41 50.52
N ILE A 56 -10.87 -19.94 50.83
CA ILE A 56 -9.95 -20.41 51.90
C ILE A 56 -9.05 -21.65 51.63
N ALA A 57 -7.84 -21.35 51.16
CA ALA A 57 -6.51 -21.73 51.68
C ALA A 57 -6.11 -23.15 52.19
N SER A 58 -4.84 -23.46 51.89
CA SER A 58 -3.81 -24.12 52.74
C SER A 58 -3.41 -25.61 52.55
N ASP A 59 -2.12 -25.75 52.20
CA ASP A 59 -1.08 -26.68 52.72
C ASP A 59 -0.94 -28.17 52.27
N GLN A 60 0.34 -28.55 52.07
CA GLN A 60 0.97 -29.89 51.91
C GLN A 60 0.38 -30.97 50.95
N GLY A 61 1.23 -31.57 50.08
CA GLY A 61 0.82 -32.68 49.21
C GLY A 61 1.90 -33.36 48.34
N PHE A 62 3.09 -33.63 48.87
CA PHE A 62 4.21 -34.22 48.09
C PHE A 62 3.94 -35.64 47.58
N THR A 63 3.98 -35.88 46.25
CA THR A 63 4.33 -37.20 45.67
C THR A 63 5.13 -37.05 44.36
N HIS A 64 6.33 -37.63 44.30
CA HIS A 64 7.12 -37.67 43.07
C HIS A 64 6.65 -38.79 42.12
N ARG A 65 6.42 -38.48 40.84
CA ARG A 65 6.40 -39.49 39.77
C ARG A 65 7.71 -39.43 38.97
N LYS A 66 8.56 -40.44 39.12
CA LYS A 66 9.86 -40.54 38.43
C LYS A 66 9.65 -40.69 36.92
N GLN A 67 10.37 -39.90 36.13
CA GLN A 67 10.72 -40.24 34.74
C GLN A 67 12.21 -40.58 34.68
N THR A 68 12.55 -41.62 33.94
CA THR A 68 13.91 -42.18 33.85
C THR A 68 14.66 -41.61 32.64
N PHE A 69 15.72 -40.85 32.90
CA PHE A 69 16.66 -40.45 31.86
C PHE A 69 17.60 -41.61 31.50
N HIS A 70 17.75 -41.90 30.21
CA HIS A 70 18.78 -42.82 29.73
C HIS A 70 20.16 -42.14 29.73
N THR A 71 21.17 -42.85 30.24
CA THR A 71 22.54 -42.36 30.38
C THR A 71 23.39 -42.62 29.13
N ALA A 72 23.81 -41.55 28.45
CA ALA A 72 24.86 -41.62 27.45
C ALA A 72 26.24 -41.72 28.13
N LYS A 73 27.14 -42.53 27.56
CA LYS A 73 28.53 -42.68 28.07
C LYS A 73 29.45 -41.58 27.50
N PRO A 74 30.45 -41.09 28.25
CA PRO A 74 31.45 -40.16 27.73
C PRO A 74 32.39 -40.86 26.74
N VAL A 75 32.79 -40.14 25.69
CA VAL A 75 33.82 -40.59 24.73
C VAL A 75 35.17 -39.98 25.15
N SER A 76 36.23 -40.79 25.11
CA SER A 76 37.56 -40.40 25.59
C SER A 76 38.36 -39.60 24.55
N MET A 77 39.06 -38.57 25.00
CA MET A 77 39.94 -37.71 24.20
C MET A 77 41.33 -38.37 23.96
N ALA A 78 41.32 -39.56 23.34
CA ALA A 78 42.50 -40.45 23.29
C ALA A 78 42.85 -41.06 21.92
N ASN A 79 42.07 -40.79 20.86
CA ASN A 79 42.31 -41.34 19.50
C ASN A 79 42.80 -40.29 18.47
N LEU A 80 43.37 -39.18 18.94
CA LEU A 80 44.22 -38.31 18.13
C LEU A 80 45.66 -38.86 18.14
N ILE A 81 46.42 -38.64 17.06
CA ILE A 81 47.82 -39.05 16.87
C ILE A 81 48.02 -40.58 16.68
N ALA A 82 47.57 -41.11 15.54
CA ALA A 82 47.86 -42.51 15.13
C ALA A 82 47.87 -42.77 13.60
N ALA A 83 48.31 -41.82 12.76
CA ALA A 83 48.37 -42.03 11.30
C ALA A 83 49.38 -41.17 10.49
N GLU A 84 50.39 -40.56 11.11
CA GLU A 84 51.43 -39.82 10.36
C GLU A 84 52.72 -40.65 10.16
N LYS A 85 53.31 -40.54 8.95
CA LYS A 85 54.52 -41.24 8.41
C LYS A 85 54.23 -42.66 7.90
N ASN A 86 54.14 -42.92 6.60
CA ASN A 86 55.24 -42.77 5.60
C ASN A 86 54.72 -42.81 4.13
N ILE A 87 55.65 -42.62 3.18
CA ILE A 87 55.49 -42.72 1.71
C ILE A 87 54.56 -41.62 1.13
N ALA A 88 55.02 -40.45 0.66
CA ALA A 88 56.14 -40.05 -0.22
C ALA A 88 55.80 -40.01 -1.73
N GLN A 89 56.03 -38.83 -2.33
CA GLN A 89 56.19 -38.53 -3.76
C GLN A 89 55.12 -39.04 -4.74
N GLY A 90 54.04 -38.24 -4.89
CA GLY A 90 53.13 -38.29 -6.04
C GLY A 90 52.87 -36.88 -6.57
N THR A 91 53.32 -36.62 -7.80
CA THR A 91 53.22 -35.37 -8.59
C THR A 91 52.18 -34.33 -8.16
N ALA A 92 52.64 -33.11 -7.85
CA ALA A 92 51.78 -31.93 -7.84
C ALA A 92 51.38 -31.55 -9.28
N SER A 93 50.11 -31.76 -9.63
CA SER A 93 49.45 -31.20 -10.81
C SER A 93 48.05 -30.77 -10.41
N GLY A 94 47.80 -29.47 -10.40
CA GLY A 94 46.62 -28.90 -9.76
C GLY A 94 45.34 -29.08 -10.57
N ILE A 95 44.38 -29.82 -10.03
CA ILE A 95 42.97 -29.49 -10.17
C ILE A 95 42.47 -29.10 -8.78
N GLN A 96 42.85 -27.90 -8.34
CA GLN A 96 42.16 -27.24 -7.25
C GLN A 96 40.79 -26.86 -7.80
N ALA A 97 39.82 -27.74 -7.60
CA ALA A 97 38.49 -27.61 -8.18
C ALA A 97 37.90 -26.25 -7.79
N LEU A 98 37.77 -25.38 -8.79
CA LEU A 98 36.97 -24.17 -8.72
C LEU A 98 35.52 -24.60 -8.50
N ARG A 99 35.17 -24.82 -7.24
CA ARG A 99 33.79 -24.64 -6.80
C ARG A 99 33.45 -23.21 -7.19
N ALA A 100 32.65 -23.05 -8.24
CA ALA A 100 31.96 -21.81 -8.47
C ALA A 100 31.32 -21.37 -7.14
N PRO A 101 31.36 -20.08 -6.78
CA PRO A 101 30.61 -19.61 -5.63
C PRO A 101 29.18 -20.10 -5.81
N SER A 102 28.65 -20.81 -4.82
CA SER A 102 27.26 -21.23 -4.88
C SER A 102 26.41 -19.97 -4.94
N GLU A 103 25.74 -19.74 -6.07
CA GLU A 103 24.86 -18.59 -6.25
C GLU A 103 23.99 -18.44 -5.01
N PRO A 104 23.94 -17.25 -4.39
CA PRO A 104 23.20 -17.06 -3.15
C PRO A 104 21.74 -17.41 -3.43
N ILE A 105 21.25 -18.46 -2.76
CA ILE A 105 19.90 -18.97 -3.00
C ILE A 105 18.92 -17.83 -2.71
N ASN A 106 18.32 -17.30 -3.77
CA ASN A 106 17.30 -16.26 -3.66
C ASN A 106 16.11 -16.84 -2.88
N ARG A 107 15.77 -16.18 -1.77
CA ARG A 107 14.62 -16.46 -0.89
C ARG A 107 13.76 -15.22 -0.71
N GLU A 108 13.84 -14.29 -1.65
CA GLU A 108 12.98 -13.12 -1.67
C GLU A 108 11.53 -13.57 -1.96
N ASN A 109 10.57 -13.00 -1.23
CA ASN A 109 9.19 -13.49 -1.17
C ASN A 109 8.21 -12.35 -1.46
N TYR A 110 7.39 -12.55 -2.49
CA TYR A 110 6.48 -11.57 -3.07
C TYR A 110 5.05 -12.14 -3.09
N ALA A 111 4.04 -11.28 -2.91
CA ALA A 111 2.65 -11.67 -3.04
C ALA A 111 2.37 -12.14 -4.48
N HIS A 112 1.62 -13.21 -4.66
CA HIS A 112 1.16 -13.62 -6.00
C HIS A 112 -0.27 -13.12 -6.22
N PHE A 113 -0.50 -12.46 -7.36
CA PHE A 113 -1.78 -11.89 -7.75
C PHE A 113 -1.94 -11.90 -9.27
N ASP A 114 -3.15 -12.23 -9.73
CA ASP A 114 -3.54 -12.22 -11.14
C ASP A 114 -3.91 -10.80 -11.60
N ASP A 115 -3.33 -10.36 -12.73
CA ASP A 115 -3.70 -9.13 -13.44
C ASP A 115 -5.22 -8.96 -13.54
N HIS A 116 -5.72 -7.75 -13.24
CA HIS A 116 -7.13 -7.43 -13.43
C HIS A 116 -7.60 -7.71 -14.87
N GLY A 117 -8.70 -8.46 -14.98
CA GLY A 117 -9.38 -8.76 -16.24
C GLY A 117 -10.19 -7.57 -16.76
N ILE A 118 -10.41 -7.56 -18.08
CA ILE A 118 -11.39 -6.67 -18.71
C ILE A 118 -12.80 -7.10 -18.24
N LYS A 119 -13.65 -6.14 -17.87
CA LYS A 119 -15.03 -6.32 -17.39
C LYS A 119 -16.00 -5.61 -18.32
N ARG A 120 -17.15 -6.23 -18.64
CA ARG A 120 -18.23 -5.58 -19.42
C ARG A 120 -19.11 -4.74 -18.50
N VAL A 121 -19.28 -3.45 -18.81
CA VAL A 121 -20.08 -2.51 -17.99
C VAL A 121 -21.56 -2.94 -17.91
N ALA A 122 -22.10 -3.55 -18.97
CA ALA A 122 -23.46 -4.07 -18.99
C ALA A 122 -23.73 -5.23 -18.01
N GLU A 123 -22.68 -5.84 -17.44
CA GLU A 123 -22.73 -7.00 -16.54
C GLU A 123 -22.16 -6.68 -15.14
N THR A 124 -21.11 -5.87 -15.08
CA THR A 124 -20.49 -5.42 -13.83
C THR A 124 -20.14 -3.93 -13.94
N PRO A 125 -21.11 -3.01 -13.82
CA PRO A 125 -20.86 -1.57 -14.05
C PRO A 125 -20.06 -0.88 -12.95
N VAL A 126 -19.80 -1.56 -11.82
CA VAL A 126 -19.16 -0.97 -10.64
C VAL A 126 -17.82 -1.63 -10.33
N SER A 127 -16.82 -0.79 -10.10
CA SER A 127 -15.50 -1.16 -9.58
C SER A 127 -15.28 -0.51 -8.22
N THR A 128 -14.78 -1.24 -7.23
CA THR A 128 -14.48 -0.73 -5.87
C THR A 128 -13.10 -1.19 -5.47
N PHE A 129 -12.31 -0.30 -4.85
CA PHE A 129 -10.97 -0.61 -4.36
C PHE A 129 -10.60 0.30 -3.18
N SER A 130 -9.73 -0.20 -2.31
CA SER A 130 -9.01 0.61 -1.33
C SER A 130 -8.01 1.50 -2.06
N ILE A 131 -7.74 2.68 -1.51
CA ILE A 131 -6.57 3.44 -1.95
C ILE A 131 -5.27 2.77 -1.50
N ASP A 132 -4.18 3.10 -2.17
CA ASP A 132 -2.80 2.74 -1.82
C ASP A 132 -1.89 3.97 -1.98
N VAL A 133 -0.82 3.98 -1.20
CA VAL A 133 0.22 5.03 -1.09
C VAL A 133 1.62 4.42 -0.91
N ASP A 134 1.75 3.10 -0.95
CA ASP A 134 3.02 2.40 -0.75
C ASP A 134 3.88 2.40 -2.03
N THR A 135 5.18 2.14 -1.87
CA THR A 135 6.19 2.48 -2.90
C THR A 135 7.36 1.49 -3.02
N GLY A 136 7.42 0.45 -2.19
CA GLY A 136 8.54 -0.50 -2.12
C GLY A 136 8.80 -1.30 -3.42
N SER A 137 7.76 -1.58 -4.20
CA SER A 137 7.80 -2.18 -5.53
C SER A 137 8.72 -1.38 -6.48
N TYR A 138 8.57 -0.06 -6.55
CA TYR A 138 9.37 0.76 -7.46
C TYR A 138 10.86 0.75 -7.12
N SER A 139 11.22 1.00 -5.86
CA SER A 139 12.62 1.01 -5.43
C SER A 139 13.26 -0.39 -5.45
N ASN A 140 12.47 -1.44 -5.24
CA ASN A 140 12.89 -2.83 -5.41
C ASN A 140 13.18 -3.17 -6.89
N ILE A 141 12.34 -2.71 -7.82
CA ILE A 141 12.58 -2.85 -9.26
C ILE A 141 13.79 -2.03 -9.69
N ARG A 142 13.96 -0.79 -9.21
CA ARG A 142 15.16 0.02 -9.43
C ARG A 142 16.43 -0.74 -9.03
N ARG A 143 16.44 -1.35 -7.84
CA ARG A 143 17.51 -2.23 -7.38
C ARG A 143 17.76 -3.39 -8.34
N MET A 144 16.72 -4.14 -8.71
CA MET A 144 16.86 -5.31 -9.60
C MET A 144 17.48 -4.90 -10.95
N LEU A 145 16.96 -3.84 -11.57
CA LEU A 145 17.46 -3.31 -12.84
C LEU A 145 18.90 -2.81 -12.71
N ASN A 146 19.23 -2.04 -11.67
CA ASN A 146 20.59 -1.56 -11.40
C ASN A 146 21.60 -2.71 -11.12
N ASN A 147 21.12 -3.83 -10.59
CA ASN A 147 21.90 -5.07 -10.44
C ASN A 147 21.99 -5.90 -11.74
N GLY A 148 21.47 -5.39 -12.86
CA GLY A 148 21.50 -6.06 -14.17
C GLY A 148 20.48 -7.18 -14.33
N GLN A 149 19.38 -7.15 -13.57
CA GLN A 149 18.34 -8.19 -13.57
C GLN A 149 16.97 -7.59 -13.92
N LEU A 150 16.20 -8.27 -14.77
CA LEU A 150 14.79 -7.96 -14.91
C LEU A 150 14.05 -8.42 -13.63
N PRO A 151 13.04 -7.66 -13.16
CA PRO A 151 12.27 -8.05 -11.99
C PRO A 151 11.42 -9.30 -12.24
N VAL A 152 11.08 -10.00 -11.15
CA VAL A 152 10.05 -11.05 -11.18
C VAL A 152 8.66 -10.42 -11.22
N GLU A 153 7.74 -11.01 -11.95
CA GLU A 153 6.37 -10.49 -12.20
C GLU A 153 5.64 -10.07 -10.92
N ASN A 154 5.62 -10.94 -9.90
CA ASN A 154 5.02 -10.70 -8.59
C ASN A 154 5.65 -9.54 -7.79
N ALA A 155 6.87 -9.09 -8.15
CA ALA A 155 7.50 -7.92 -7.54
C ALA A 155 7.10 -6.59 -8.20
N VAL A 156 6.21 -6.63 -9.21
CA VAL A 156 5.72 -5.47 -9.95
C VAL A 156 4.26 -5.21 -9.62
N ARG A 157 4.03 -4.39 -8.58
CA ARG A 157 2.73 -3.78 -8.23
C ARG A 157 2.57 -2.46 -8.98
N VAL A 158 1.68 -2.41 -9.98
CA VAL A 158 1.63 -1.34 -11.00
C VAL A 158 1.27 0.02 -10.39
N GLU A 159 0.33 0.00 -9.45
CA GLU A 159 -0.12 1.13 -8.63
C GLU A 159 1.03 1.75 -7.81
N GLU A 160 1.90 0.97 -7.20
CA GLU A 160 3.06 1.51 -6.47
C GLU A 160 4.06 2.19 -7.42
N LEU A 161 4.29 1.66 -8.63
CA LEU A 161 5.15 2.35 -9.61
C LEU A 161 4.52 3.68 -10.03
N ILE A 162 3.22 3.70 -10.29
CA ILE A 162 2.49 4.94 -10.64
C ILE A 162 2.58 5.96 -9.49
N ASN A 163 2.40 5.53 -8.24
CA ASN A 163 2.31 6.40 -7.06
C ASN A 163 3.66 6.77 -6.41
N TYR A 164 4.76 6.15 -6.82
CA TYR A 164 6.12 6.58 -6.46
C TYR A 164 6.38 8.06 -6.81
N PHE A 165 5.76 8.55 -7.88
CA PHE A 165 5.97 9.89 -8.41
C PHE A 165 4.98 10.92 -7.88
N SER A 166 5.46 12.13 -7.59
CA SER A 166 4.60 13.29 -7.40
C SER A 166 3.95 13.71 -8.73
N TYR A 167 2.73 14.22 -8.65
CA TYR A 167 1.96 14.80 -9.75
C TYR A 167 1.40 16.17 -9.32
N ASP A 168 1.33 17.12 -10.25
CA ASP A 168 0.99 18.53 -9.98
C ASP A 168 -0.52 18.77 -9.80
N TYR A 169 -1.16 17.94 -8.98
CA TYR A 169 -2.56 18.08 -8.61
C TYR A 169 -2.77 19.28 -7.69
N ALA A 170 -3.73 20.14 -8.04
CA ALA A 170 -4.09 21.30 -7.23
C ALA A 170 -4.65 20.87 -5.86
N ALA A 171 -3.99 21.29 -4.78
CA ALA A 171 -4.38 20.95 -3.41
C ALA A 171 -5.79 21.50 -3.05
N PRO A 172 -6.52 20.83 -2.13
CA PRO A 172 -7.84 21.27 -1.69
C PRO A 172 -7.78 22.61 -0.94
N LYS A 173 -8.84 23.41 -1.09
CA LYS A 173 -8.91 24.80 -0.59
C LYS A 173 -9.17 24.94 0.92
N SER A 174 -9.46 23.84 1.62
CA SER A 174 -9.77 23.82 3.06
C SER A 174 -9.65 22.42 3.65
N SER A 175 -9.09 22.28 4.85
CA SER A 175 -9.01 21.00 5.58
C SER A 175 -10.36 20.37 5.94
N ASN A 176 -11.47 21.11 5.83
CA ASN A 176 -12.83 20.56 5.99
C ASN A 176 -13.19 19.54 4.88
N GLN A 177 -12.64 19.73 3.68
CA GLN A 177 -12.69 18.78 2.57
C GLN A 177 -11.25 18.33 2.30
N PRO A 178 -10.77 17.24 2.92
CA PRO A 178 -9.35 16.93 2.96
C PRO A 178 -8.74 16.52 1.61
N PHE A 179 -9.57 16.35 0.57
CA PHE A 179 -9.19 15.92 -0.77
C PHE A 179 -9.77 16.81 -1.86
N SER A 180 -8.91 17.17 -2.81
CA SER A 180 -9.34 17.47 -4.18
C SER A 180 -9.28 16.19 -5.02
N VAL A 181 -10.17 16.12 -6.00
CA VAL A 181 -10.28 15.04 -6.98
C VAL A 181 -10.12 15.68 -8.36
N ILE A 182 -9.28 15.08 -9.20
CA ILE A 182 -8.93 15.52 -10.55
C ILE A 182 -9.21 14.34 -11.47
N THR A 183 -9.98 14.57 -12.54
CA THR A 183 -10.26 13.58 -13.58
C THR A 183 -9.78 14.07 -14.93
N GLU A 184 -9.16 13.18 -15.70
CA GLU A 184 -8.73 13.45 -17.07
C GLU A 184 -8.90 12.19 -17.91
N ILE A 185 -9.38 12.31 -19.15
CA ILE A 185 -9.56 11.17 -20.06
C ILE A 185 -8.88 11.47 -21.38
N GLY A 186 -8.08 10.54 -21.88
CA GLY A 186 -7.41 10.65 -23.17
C GLY A 186 -7.18 9.30 -23.84
N ALA A 187 -6.79 9.32 -25.11
CA ALA A 187 -6.49 8.11 -25.87
C ALA A 187 -5.37 7.25 -25.21
N THR A 188 -5.55 5.93 -25.20
CA THR A 188 -4.56 4.99 -24.63
C THR A 188 -3.29 4.94 -25.49
N PRO A 189 -2.07 5.05 -24.92
CA PRO A 189 -0.83 5.01 -25.71
C PRO A 189 -0.59 3.69 -26.47
N TRP A 190 -1.07 2.57 -25.94
CA TRP A 190 -0.90 1.23 -26.51
C TRP A 190 -2.06 0.72 -27.36
N SER A 191 -3.19 1.44 -27.45
CA SER A 191 -4.41 0.96 -28.12
C SER A 191 -5.24 2.12 -28.68
N PRO A 192 -5.60 2.12 -29.99
CA PRO A 192 -6.37 3.22 -30.60
C PRO A 192 -7.88 3.13 -30.36
N ASP A 193 -8.41 2.00 -29.85
CA ASP A 193 -9.83 1.81 -29.56
C ASP A 193 -10.20 2.14 -28.10
N THR A 194 -9.22 2.19 -27.19
CA THR A 194 -9.42 2.45 -25.75
C THR A 194 -8.94 3.85 -25.34
N HIS A 195 -9.41 4.29 -24.18
CA HIS A 195 -8.99 5.52 -23.52
C HIS A 195 -8.51 5.19 -22.10
N ILE A 196 -7.59 5.97 -21.55
CA ILE A 196 -7.28 5.94 -20.12
C ILE A 196 -8.14 7.02 -19.44
N LEU A 197 -8.87 6.63 -18.40
CA LEU A 197 -9.38 7.51 -17.36
C LEU A 197 -8.35 7.58 -16.24
N HIS A 198 -7.75 8.76 -16.09
CA HIS A 198 -6.79 9.12 -15.06
C HIS A 198 -7.51 9.82 -13.91
N ILE A 199 -7.28 9.36 -12.68
CA ILE A 199 -7.93 9.86 -11.46
C ILE A 199 -6.84 10.25 -10.47
N GLY A 200 -6.64 11.55 -10.31
CA GLY A 200 -5.76 12.14 -9.30
C GLY A 200 -6.52 12.51 -8.04
N ILE A 201 -6.01 12.12 -6.87
CA ILE A 201 -6.49 12.53 -5.55
C ILE A 201 -5.34 13.23 -4.84
N LYS A 202 -5.60 14.41 -4.26
CA LYS A 202 -4.57 15.19 -3.54
C LYS A 202 -5.04 15.56 -2.15
N GLY A 203 -4.28 15.14 -1.14
CA GLY A 203 -4.46 15.56 0.24
C GLY A 203 -4.09 17.02 0.46
N TYR A 204 -4.69 17.68 1.46
CA TYR A 204 -4.14 18.95 1.94
C TYR A 204 -2.74 18.73 2.53
N ASP A 205 -1.84 19.69 2.31
CA ASP A 205 -0.48 19.65 2.81
C ASP A 205 -0.34 20.39 4.16
N LEU A 206 0.64 19.98 4.96
CA LEU A 206 1.04 20.64 6.21
C LEU A 206 2.56 20.86 6.20
N ALA A 207 2.95 22.13 6.17
CA ALA A 207 4.33 22.54 6.42
C ALA A 207 4.78 22.02 7.81
N ARG A 208 5.98 21.43 7.88
CA ARG A 208 6.47 20.68 9.06
C ARG A 208 6.26 21.37 10.43
N PRO A 209 6.41 22.70 10.60
CA PRO A 209 6.13 23.36 11.89
C PRO A 209 4.68 23.26 12.39
N ALA A 210 3.71 22.96 11.52
CA ALA A 210 2.31 22.74 11.85
C ALA A 210 1.95 21.27 12.14
N LEU A 211 2.89 20.32 12.01
CA LEU A 211 2.66 18.93 12.38
C LEU A 211 2.51 18.78 13.90
N PRO A 212 1.61 17.93 14.41
CA PRO A 212 1.57 17.56 15.82
C PRO A 212 2.92 16.99 16.30
N ALA A 213 3.18 17.04 17.61
CA ALA A 213 4.35 16.39 18.21
C ALA A 213 4.28 14.86 17.98
N SER A 214 5.42 14.27 17.63
CA SER A 214 5.56 12.87 17.21
C SER A 214 6.25 12.03 18.28
N ASN A 215 5.74 10.83 18.54
CA ASN A 215 6.35 9.79 19.36
C ASN A 215 6.67 8.61 18.44
N LEU A 216 7.95 8.52 18.05
CA LEU A 216 8.45 7.54 17.11
C LEU A 216 9.23 6.45 17.85
N VAL A 217 8.85 5.19 17.65
CA VAL A 217 9.61 4.04 18.16
C VAL A 217 10.21 3.30 16.98
N PHE A 218 11.53 3.42 16.82
CA PHE A 218 12.26 2.66 15.80
C PHE A 218 12.44 1.23 16.31
N LEU A 219 11.86 0.28 15.61
CA LEU A 219 12.00 -1.15 15.87
C LEU A 219 12.96 -1.75 14.84
N VAL A 220 14.22 -1.87 15.23
CA VAL A 220 15.33 -2.18 14.33
C VAL A 220 15.71 -3.66 14.42
N ASP A 221 15.71 -4.33 13.26
CA ASP A 221 16.31 -5.64 13.12
C ASP A 221 17.84 -5.53 13.22
N VAL A 222 18.42 -6.29 14.14
CA VAL A 222 19.88 -6.41 14.30
C VAL A 222 20.32 -7.87 14.25
N SER A 223 19.54 -8.74 13.61
CA SER A 223 19.91 -10.14 13.39
C SER A 223 21.17 -10.30 12.50
N GLY A 224 21.71 -11.51 12.42
CA GLY A 224 22.91 -11.79 11.62
C GLY A 224 22.76 -11.54 10.12
N SER A 225 21.55 -11.59 9.55
CA SER A 225 21.30 -11.31 8.13
C SER A 225 21.44 -9.83 7.77
N MET A 226 21.28 -8.94 8.75
CA MET A 226 21.40 -7.48 8.62
C MET A 226 22.85 -6.96 8.52
N GLN A 227 23.85 -7.84 8.48
CA GLN A 227 25.28 -7.47 8.53
C GLN A 227 25.81 -6.74 7.29
N SER A 228 25.13 -6.83 6.14
CA SER A 228 25.60 -6.25 4.88
C SER A 228 25.39 -4.72 4.81
N ALA A 229 26.13 -4.06 3.91
CA ALA A 229 26.17 -2.59 3.84
C ALA A 229 24.83 -1.97 3.39
N ASP A 230 24.12 -2.65 2.49
CA ASP A 230 22.75 -2.39 2.03
C ASP A 230 21.67 -2.61 3.12
N LYS A 231 22.04 -3.19 4.27
CA LYS A 231 21.14 -3.45 5.40
C LYS A 231 21.42 -2.52 6.58
N LEU A 232 22.03 -2.99 7.68
CA LEU A 232 22.18 -2.18 8.89
C LEU A 232 23.00 -0.89 8.67
N GLY A 233 23.93 -0.89 7.70
CA GLY A 233 24.69 0.30 7.31
C GLY A 233 23.84 1.39 6.67
N LEU A 234 23.01 1.01 5.70
CA LEU A 234 22.04 1.90 5.05
C LEU A 234 20.94 2.34 6.02
N LEU A 235 20.39 1.41 6.82
CA LEU A 235 19.39 1.65 7.86
C LEU A 235 19.86 2.69 8.89
N LYS A 236 21.07 2.55 9.44
CA LYS A 236 21.67 3.57 10.32
C LYS A 236 21.71 4.94 9.65
N SER A 237 22.05 4.98 8.37
CA SER A 237 22.16 6.22 7.60
C SER A 237 20.80 6.87 7.37
N ALA A 238 19.78 6.06 7.04
CA ALA A 238 18.39 6.44 6.88
C ALA A 238 17.78 7.01 8.17
N LEU A 239 17.92 6.30 9.30
CA LEU A 239 17.44 6.78 10.60
C LEU A 239 18.18 8.03 11.09
N LYS A 240 19.43 8.26 10.65
CA LYS A 240 20.17 9.51 10.87
C LYS A 240 19.68 10.68 10.01
N LEU A 241 19.08 10.43 8.84
CA LEU A 241 18.39 11.48 8.06
C LEU A 241 17.09 11.89 8.78
N LEU A 242 16.28 10.91 9.19
CA LEU A 242 15.04 11.12 9.95
C LEU A 242 15.29 11.84 11.27
N GLY A 243 16.28 11.39 12.05
CA GLY A 243 16.64 11.95 13.35
C GLY A 243 17.09 13.43 13.31
N ARG A 244 17.45 13.96 12.14
CA ARG A 244 17.75 15.39 11.93
C ARG A 244 16.51 16.25 11.67
N GLN A 245 15.35 15.65 11.37
CA GLN A 245 14.09 16.35 11.13
C GLN A 245 13.25 16.53 12.40
N LEU A 246 13.62 15.83 13.49
CA LEU A 246 12.88 15.82 14.75
C LEU A 246 13.10 17.14 15.54
N ARG A 247 12.04 17.61 16.19
CA ARG A 247 12.01 18.84 16.99
C ARG A 247 12.20 18.55 18.48
N SER A 248 12.25 19.60 19.29
CA SER A 248 12.33 19.54 20.76
C SER A 248 11.15 18.83 21.44
N GLU A 249 9.98 18.92 20.84
CA GLU A 249 8.70 18.38 21.29
C GLU A 249 8.46 16.94 20.83
N ASP A 250 9.18 16.49 19.80
CA ASP A 250 9.14 15.12 19.31
C ASP A 250 9.94 14.17 20.24
N ARG A 251 9.54 12.90 20.27
CA ARG A 251 10.10 11.82 21.07
C ARG A 251 10.57 10.68 20.20
N ILE A 252 11.72 10.12 20.54
CA ILE A 252 12.31 8.97 19.85
C ILE A 252 12.75 7.90 20.87
N SER A 253 12.32 6.67 20.62
CA SER A 253 12.84 5.47 21.28
C SER A 253 13.41 4.50 20.24
N ILE A 254 14.40 3.70 20.62
CA ILE A 254 15.01 2.68 19.76
C ILE A 254 14.93 1.34 20.47
N VAL A 255 14.18 0.42 19.90
CA VAL A 255 14.11 -1.00 20.26
C VAL A 255 14.87 -1.79 19.22
N VAL A 256 15.74 -2.69 19.64
CA VAL A 256 16.35 -3.70 18.77
C VAL A 256 15.68 -5.05 18.97
N TYR A 257 15.69 -5.87 17.93
CA TYR A 257 15.40 -7.30 18.07
C TYR A 257 16.43 -8.15 17.32
N ALA A 258 16.89 -9.17 18.03
CA ALA A 258 17.61 -10.32 17.51
C ALA A 258 17.36 -11.47 18.51
N GLY A 259 18.41 -12.12 19.04
CA GLY A 259 18.27 -13.27 19.93
C GLY A 259 17.51 -12.98 21.23
N ALA A 260 17.46 -11.70 21.61
CA ALA A 260 16.49 -11.10 22.51
C ALA A 260 16.01 -9.77 21.91
N SER A 261 14.88 -9.24 22.40
CA SER A 261 14.57 -7.81 22.23
C SER A 261 15.27 -6.99 23.33
N GLY A 262 15.61 -5.75 23.02
CA GLY A 262 16.27 -4.84 23.96
C GLY A 262 16.01 -3.38 23.62
N VAL A 263 16.05 -2.51 24.62
CA VAL A 263 15.89 -1.06 24.43
C VAL A 263 17.28 -0.41 24.41
N VAL A 264 17.57 0.36 23.37
CA VAL A 264 18.85 1.06 23.18
C VAL A 264 18.70 2.56 23.47
N LEU A 265 17.49 3.11 23.29
CA LEU A 265 17.17 4.50 23.59
C LEU A 265 15.74 4.62 24.11
N GLU A 266 15.56 5.25 25.28
CA GLU A 266 14.27 5.48 25.92
C GLU A 266 13.86 6.96 25.80
N SER A 267 12.78 7.23 25.05
CA SER A 267 12.01 8.49 25.00
C SER A 267 12.84 9.79 24.97
N ALA A 268 13.95 9.78 24.21
CA ALA A 268 14.80 10.94 24.03
C ALA A 268 14.02 12.05 23.29
N ALA A 269 14.32 13.31 23.58
CA ALA A 269 13.76 14.41 22.81
C ALA A 269 14.45 14.49 21.43
N GLY A 270 13.71 14.85 20.38
CA GLY A 270 14.22 14.85 19.01
C GLY A 270 15.47 15.70 18.79
N ASN A 271 15.62 16.77 19.57
CA ASN A 271 16.82 17.63 19.57
C ASN A 271 18.04 17.07 20.34
N GLU A 272 17.95 15.91 21.00
CA GLU A 272 19.10 15.21 21.59
C GLU A 272 19.96 14.50 20.52
N THR A 273 20.22 15.16 19.39
CA THR A 273 20.80 14.59 18.16
C THR A 273 22.09 13.80 18.39
N ALA A 274 22.94 14.23 19.32
CA ALA A 274 24.17 13.52 19.68
C ALA A 274 23.91 12.15 20.33
N LYS A 275 22.95 12.08 21.26
CA LYS A 275 22.51 10.86 21.97
C LYS A 275 21.81 9.90 21.02
N ILE A 276 20.97 10.42 20.12
CA ILE A 276 20.31 9.66 19.05
C ILE A 276 21.35 9.04 18.11
N ASN A 277 22.32 9.84 17.63
CA ASN A 277 23.40 9.36 16.78
C ASN A 277 24.24 8.28 17.47
N GLN A 278 24.61 8.47 18.75
CA GLN A 278 25.38 7.51 19.52
C GLN A 278 24.63 6.17 19.68
N ALA A 279 23.33 6.21 19.95
CA ALA A 279 22.49 5.01 20.02
C ALA A 279 22.42 4.27 18.67
N LEU A 280 22.26 4.99 17.56
CA LEU A 280 22.28 4.42 16.21
C LEU A 280 23.66 3.86 15.82
N ASP A 281 24.75 4.51 16.21
CA ASP A 281 26.10 4.03 15.92
C ASP A 281 26.45 2.77 16.72
N ALA A 282 25.94 2.62 17.94
CA ALA A 282 26.16 1.44 18.79
C ALA A 282 25.48 0.14 18.30
N LEU A 283 24.51 0.22 17.37
CA LEU A 283 23.83 -0.98 16.85
C LEU A 283 24.82 -1.89 16.10
N SER A 284 24.72 -3.21 16.27
CA SER A 284 25.56 -4.17 15.56
C SER A 284 24.79 -5.45 15.25
N ALA A 285 25.01 -6.01 14.06
CA ALA A 285 24.31 -7.20 13.57
C ALA A 285 24.84 -8.49 14.23
N GLY A 286 23.94 -9.33 14.74
CA GLY A 286 24.28 -10.62 15.34
C GLY A 286 23.10 -11.34 15.98
N GLY A 287 23.17 -12.67 16.02
CA GLY A 287 22.12 -13.53 16.59
C GLY A 287 21.01 -13.90 15.60
N ARG A 288 19.95 -14.53 16.13
CA ARG A 288 18.78 -15.04 15.39
C ARG A 288 17.56 -14.17 15.67
N THR A 289 16.59 -14.07 14.76
CA THR A 289 15.44 -13.16 14.92
C THR A 289 14.45 -13.56 16.02
N ASN A 290 13.90 -12.56 16.73
CA ASN A 290 12.70 -12.66 17.58
C ASN A 290 11.82 -11.41 17.43
N GLY A 291 11.36 -11.13 16.21
CA GLY A 291 10.60 -9.91 15.89
C GLY A 291 9.27 -9.79 16.65
N ALA A 292 8.62 -10.90 16.98
CA ALA A 292 7.37 -10.89 17.78
C ALA A 292 7.58 -10.46 19.24
N ALA A 293 8.78 -10.61 19.82
CA ALA A 293 9.12 -9.98 21.09
C ALA A 293 9.40 -8.48 20.90
N GLY A 294 10.15 -8.13 19.84
CA GLY A 294 10.44 -6.75 19.46
C GLY A 294 9.19 -5.88 19.28
N ILE A 295 8.20 -6.37 18.52
CA ILE A 295 6.93 -5.65 18.27
C ILE A 295 6.16 -5.39 19.58
N ARG A 296 6.12 -6.36 20.50
CA ARG A 296 5.50 -6.16 21.83
C ARG A 296 6.24 -5.10 22.65
N THR A 297 7.57 -5.14 22.68
CA THR A 297 8.38 -4.11 23.37
C THR A 297 8.21 -2.73 22.73
N ALA A 298 8.13 -2.63 21.40
CA ALA A 298 7.91 -1.37 20.70
C ALA A 298 6.54 -0.75 21.02
N TYR A 299 5.46 -1.54 21.00
CA TYR A 299 4.14 -1.07 21.43
C TYR A 299 4.09 -0.68 22.91
N GLN A 300 4.83 -1.37 23.78
CA GLN A 300 4.95 -0.98 25.20
C GLN A 300 5.62 0.38 25.37
N LEU A 301 6.76 0.65 24.72
CA LEU A 301 7.42 1.96 24.78
C LEU A 301 6.57 3.07 24.13
N ALA A 302 5.95 2.78 22.99
CA ALA A 302 5.06 3.72 22.30
C ALA A 302 3.88 4.11 23.18
N GLN A 303 3.31 3.16 23.94
CA GLN A 303 2.22 3.40 24.87
C GLN A 303 2.67 4.15 26.14
N GLN A 304 3.89 3.91 26.63
CA GLN A 304 4.48 4.63 27.77
C GLN A 304 4.81 6.10 27.43
N SER A 305 5.28 6.36 26.21
CA SER A 305 5.64 7.71 25.72
C SER A 305 4.50 8.40 24.95
N PHE A 306 3.26 7.90 25.08
CA PHE A 306 2.15 8.27 24.20
C PHE A 306 1.78 9.75 24.27
N ILE A 307 1.90 10.44 23.13
CA ILE A 307 1.54 11.86 23.01
C ILE A 307 0.07 11.96 22.62
N LYS A 308 -0.79 12.40 23.55
CA LYS A 308 -2.20 12.66 23.27
C LYS A 308 -2.35 13.75 22.21
N ASN A 309 -3.16 13.48 21.19
CA ASN A 309 -3.34 14.30 19.98
C ASN A 309 -2.06 14.49 19.15
N GLY A 310 -0.99 13.73 19.44
CA GLY A 310 0.23 13.67 18.66
C GLY A 310 0.22 12.50 17.66
N ILE A 311 1.25 12.44 16.84
CA ILE A 311 1.53 11.28 15.98
C ILE A 311 2.20 10.22 16.85
N ASN A 312 1.65 9.02 16.93
CA ASN A 312 2.28 7.90 17.64
C ASN A 312 2.49 6.77 16.64
N ARG A 313 3.74 6.40 16.36
CA ARG A 313 4.06 5.46 15.29
C ARG A 313 5.29 4.62 15.60
N ILE A 314 5.19 3.33 15.33
CA ILE A 314 6.34 2.42 15.27
C ILE A 314 6.85 2.40 13.83
N ILE A 315 8.16 2.50 13.65
CA ILE A 315 8.83 2.32 12.37
C ILE A 315 9.69 1.06 12.48
N LEU A 316 9.20 -0.03 11.90
CA LEU A 316 9.88 -1.31 11.80
C LEU A 316 10.87 -1.26 10.62
N ALA A 317 12.14 -1.59 10.86
CA ALA A 317 13.18 -1.59 9.84
C ALA A 317 13.93 -2.93 9.84
N THR A 318 13.87 -3.67 8.73
CA THR A 318 14.29 -5.09 8.64
C THR A 318 14.63 -5.51 7.20
N ASP A 319 15.20 -6.69 7.02
CA ASP A 319 15.28 -7.40 5.73
C ASP A 319 14.12 -8.39 5.51
N GLY A 320 13.21 -8.51 6.49
CA GLY A 320 12.00 -9.34 6.40
C GLY A 320 12.13 -10.74 6.99
N ASP A 321 13.30 -11.15 7.50
CA ASP A 321 13.46 -12.45 8.18
C ASP A 321 13.00 -12.42 9.64
N PHE A 322 11.69 -12.32 9.84
CA PHE A 322 11.02 -12.50 11.13
C PHE A 322 11.16 -13.92 11.73
N ASN A 323 11.77 -14.88 11.03
CA ASN A 323 11.54 -16.30 11.25
C ASN A 323 12.58 -17.00 12.14
N VAL A 324 12.13 -17.41 13.32
CA VAL A 324 12.61 -18.64 13.96
C VAL A 324 11.45 -19.61 14.25
N GLY A 325 10.57 -19.78 13.25
CA GLY A 325 9.68 -20.96 13.11
C GLY A 325 8.60 -21.19 14.18
N THR A 326 8.38 -20.24 15.11
CA THR A 326 7.40 -20.38 16.21
C THR A 326 6.40 -19.23 16.30
N VAL A 327 6.45 -18.26 15.39
CA VAL A 327 5.51 -17.14 15.33
C VAL A 327 4.36 -17.52 14.40
N ASN A 328 3.14 -17.61 14.93
CA ASN A 328 1.95 -17.61 14.08
C ASN A 328 1.79 -16.21 13.48
N PHE A 329 1.82 -16.10 12.15
CA PHE A 329 1.73 -14.83 11.43
C PHE A 329 0.40 -14.11 11.68
N GLU A 330 -0.73 -14.83 11.59
CA GLU A 330 -2.05 -14.24 11.87
C GLU A 330 -2.10 -13.67 13.29
N ALA A 331 -1.56 -14.37 14.29
CA ALA A 331 -1.51 -13.86 15.67
C ALA A 331 -0.54 -12.67 15.87
N LEU A 332 0.32 -12.36 14.89
CA LEU A 332 1.08 -11.11 14.85
C LEU A 332 0.29 -10.00 14.17
N LYS A 333 -0.44 -10.32 13.10
CA LYS A 333 -1.38 -9.42 12.42
C LYS A 333 -2.50 -8.97 13.37
N ASP A 334 -3.18 -9.91 14.03
CA ASP A 334 -4.18 -9.71 15.09
C ASP A 334 -3.66 -8.75 16.18
N LEU A 335 -2.40 -8.93 16.62
CA LEU A 335 -1.78 -8.09 17.63
C LEU A 335 -1.60 -6.66 17.11
N ILE A 336 -1.16 -6.48 15.86
CA ILE A 336 -0.98 -5.14 15.27
C ILE A 336 -2.36 -4.48 15.08
N GLU A 337 -3.35 -5.23 14.59
CA GLU A 337 -4.74 -4.78 14.46
C GLU A 337 -5.41 -4.45 15.81
N GLU A 338 -5.07 -5.14 16.90
CA GLU A 338 -5.48 -4.76 18.26
C GLU A 338 -4.80 -3.45 18.67
N ARG A 339 -3.48 -3.33 18.46
CA ARG A 339 -2.69 -2.21 18.99
C ARG A 339 -2.90 -0.90 18.22
N ARG A 340 -3.14 -0.92 16.91
CA ARG A 340 -3.47 0.31 16.16
C ARG A 340 -4.70 1.03 16.69
N LYS A 341 -5.64 0.31 17.32
CA LYS A 341 -6.85 0.85 17.94
C LYS A 341 -6.56 1.71 19.18
N SER A 342 -5.35 1.66 19.76
CA SER A 342 -4.90 2.64 20.77
C SER A 342 -4.32 3.94 20.17
N GLY A 343 -4.32 4.07 18.84
CA GLY A 343 -3.80 5.24 18.12
C GLY A 343 -2.30 5.18 17.82
N ILE A 344 -1.72 3.98 17.78
CA ILE A 344 -0.29 3.74 17.49
C ILE A 344 -0.16 2.99 16.16
N SER A 345 0.15 3.71 15.08
CA SER A 345 0.35 3.09 13.75
C SER A 345 1.66 2.31 13.64
N LEU A 346 1.75 1.38 12.69
CA LEU A 346 2.99 0.71 12.28
C LEU A 346 3.35 1.11 10.84
N THR A 347 4.64 1.26 10.57
CA THR A 347 5.20 1.53 9.23
C THR A 347 6.40 0.63 9.04
N THR A 348 6.57 0.09 7.84
CA THR A 348 7.59 -0.92 7.55
C THR A 348 8.57 -0.38 6.51
N LEU A 349 9.86 -0.54 6.82
CA LEU A 349 10.98 -0.16 5.97
C LEU A 349 11.81 -1.40 5.68
N GLY A 350 11.74 -1.87 4.44
CA GLY A 350 12.53 -3.00 3.96
C GLY A 350 13.94 -2.60 3.55
N PHE A 351 14.92 -3.47 3.78
CA PHE A 351 16.33 -3.23 3.45
C PHE A 351 17.03 -4.46 2.85
N GLY A 352 17.87 -4.21 1.84
CA GLY A 352 18.83 -5.16 1.28
C GLY A 352 18.24 -6.40 0.60
N THR A 353 19.11 -7.40 0.39
CA THR A 353 18.87 -8.46 -0.62
C THR A 353 18.91 -9.90 -0.09
N GLY A 354 18.35 -10.82 -0.89
CA GLY A 354 18.55 -12.27 -0.83
C GLY A 354 17.56 -13.07 0.03
N ASN A 355 17.07 -12.47 1.11
CA ASN A 355 16.04 -13.01 2.01
C ASN A 355 14.84 -12.05 2.19
N TYR A 356 14.69 -11.13 1.25
CA TYR A 356 13.77 -10.00 1.29
C TYR A 356 12.29 -10.40 1.25
N ASN A 357 11.54 -10.12 2.32
CA ASN A 357 10.16 -10.60 2.47
C ASN A 357 9.11 -9.48 2.27
N ASP A 358 9.06 -8.91 1.07
CA ASP A 358 8.14 -7.84 0.61
C ASP A 358 6.71 -8.03 1.15
N HIS A 359 6.11 -9.16 0.80
CA HIS A 359 4.74 -9.56 1.15
C HIS A 359 4.45 -9.50 2.67
N LEU A 360 5.44 -9.83 3.51
CA LEU A 360 5.28 -9.73 4.97
C LEU A 360 5.26 -8.28 5.45
N MET A 361 6.10 -7.41 4.87
CA MET A 361 6.22 -6.02 5.33
C MET A 361 5.05 -5.15 4.86
N GLU A 362 4.54 -5.41 3.66
CA GLU A 362 3.25 -4.92 3.14
C GLU A 362 2.12 -5.22 4.14
N GLN A 363 1.87 -6.50 4.43
CA GLN A 363 0.78 -6.92 5.32
C GLN A 363 0.91 -6.44 6.78
N LEU A 364 2.14 -6.22 7.27
CA LEU A 364 2.38 -5.64 8.60
C LEU A 364 2.14 -4.12 8.64
N ALA A 365 2.35 -3.39 7.54
CA ALA A 365 2.01 -1.97 7.43
C ALA A 365 0.49 -1.78 7.35
N ASP A 366 -0.17 -2.55 6.47
CA ASP A 366 -1.63 -2.61 6.32
C ASP A 366 -2.33 -2.80 7.66
N ALA A 367 -2.00 -3.91 8.35
CA ALA A 367 -2.58 -4.28 9.64
C ALA A 367 -2.40 -3.21 10.73
N GLY A 368 -1.44 -2.30 10.54
CA GLY A 368 -1.08 -1.22 11.46
C GLY A 368 -1.46 0.19 11.01
N ASN A 369 -2.19 0.37 9.90
CA ASN A 369 -2.61 1.66 9.36
C ASN A 369 -1.44 2.66 9.25
N GLY A 370 -0.41 2.24 8.54
CA GLY A 370 0.70 3.08 8.09
C GLY A 370 1.30 2.50 6.80
N ASN A 371 2.50 2.95 6.45
CA ASN A 371 3.04 2.79 5.10
C ASN A 371 4.10 1.69 5.01
N TYR A 372 4.31 1.20 3.80
CA TYR A 372 5.40 0.31 3.42
C TYR A 372 6.28 0.96 2.35
N ALA A 373 7.60 0.95 2.59
CA ALA A 373 8.61 1.38 1.63
C ALA A 373 9.83 0.45 1.67
N TYR A 374 10.51 0.33 0.54
CA TYR A 374 11.79 -0.36 0.44
C TYR A 374 12.91 0.66 0.22
N ILE A 375 13.97 0.58 1.02
CA ILE A 375 15.09 1.51 0.99
C ILE A 375 16.29 0.80 0.34
N ASP A 376 16.39 0.92 -0.99
CA ASP A 376 17.50 0.38 -1.78
C ASP A 376 18.77 1.25 -1.69
N ASN A 377 18.60 2.57 -1.51
CA ASN A 377 19.69 3.53 -1.51
C ASN A 377 19.41 4.77 -0.62
N LEU A 378 20.41 5.67 -0.50
CA LEU A 378 20.33 6.83 0.41
C LEU A 378 19.42 7.97 -0.11
N ASN A 379 19.22 8.08 -1.43
CA ASN A 379 18.24 9.03 -1.99
C ASN A 379 16.82 8.56 -1.68
N GLU A 380 16.56 7.26 -1.67
CA GLU A 380 15.27 6.71 -1.24
C GLU A 380 15.01 6.97 0.25
N ALA A 381 16.04 6.80 1.09
CA ALA A 381 15.96 7.18 2.49
C ALA A 381 15.70 8.69 2.70
N GLN A 382 16.22 9.55 1.82
CA GLN A 382 15.95 10.99 1.81
C GLN A 382 14.50 11.28 1.37
N LYS A 383 14.02 10.66 0.29
CA LYS A 383 12.63 10.75 -0.18
C LYS A 383 11.64 10.42 0.95
N VAL A 384 11.66 9.17 1.41
CA VAL A 384 10.65 8.63 2.35
C VAL A 384 10.75 9.28 3.74
N LEU A 385 11.97 9.49 4.27
CA LEU A 385 12.15 9.88 5.68
C LEU A 385 12.45 11.37 5.90
N VAL A 386 12.57 12.16 4.84
CA VAL A 386 12.77 13.61 4.94
C VAL A 386 11.80 14.36 4.04
N ASP A 387 11.80 14.10 2.73
CA ASP A 387 11.02 14.91 1.80
C ASP A 387 9.51 14.65 1.98
N GLU A 388 9.13 13.38 2.12
CA GLU A 388 7.76 12.87 2.32
C GLU A 388 7.45 12.56 3.80
N ILE A 389 8.16 13.21 4.74
CA ILE A 389 7.97 13.00 6.18
C ILE A 389 6.57 13.43 6.67
N SER A 390 6.01 14.54 6.14
CA SER A 390 4.65 15.00 6.50
C SER A 390 3.59 13.97 6.09
N SER A 391 3.75 13.39 4.91
CA SER A 391 2.77 12.51 4.28
C SER A 391 2.87 11.07 4.75
N THR A 392 4.08 10.61 5.10
CA THR A 392 4.29 9.37 5.84
C THR A 392 3.68 9.48 7.24
N LEU A 393 4.06 10.49 8.04
CA LEU A 393 3.76 10.50 9.48
C LEU A 393 2.34 10.98 9.85
N HIS A 394 1.76 11.94 9.14
CA HIS A 394 0.51 12.59 9.54
C HIS A 394 -0.69 12.23 8.66
N THR A 395 -1.40 11.17 9.05
CA THR A 395 -2.70 10.76 8.50
C THR A 395 -3.76 11.87 8.54
N ILE A 396 -4.33 12.23 7.39
CA ILE A 396 -5.39 13.22 7.23
C ILE A 396 -6.78 12.62 6.93
N ALA A 397 -6.85 11.37 6.49
CA ALA A 397 -8.07 10.56 6.46
C ALA A 397 -7.77 9.06 6.46
N LYS A 398 -8.73 8.29 7.00
CA LYS A 398 -8.71 6.83 7.13
C LYS A 398 -9.75 6.16 6.25
N ASP A 399 -9.64 4.85 6.07
CA ASP A 399 -10.61 4.00 5.35
C ASP A 399 -10.98 4.57 3.98
N VAL A 400 -9.97 5.01 3.23
CA VAL A 400 -10.21 5.72 1.98
C VAL A 400 -10.47 4.73 0.85
N LYS A 401 -11.70 4.74 0.36
CA LYS A 401 -12.24 3.81 -0.64
C LYS A 401 -12.68 4.58 -1.88
N ILE A 402 -12.36 4.03 -3.04
CA ILE A 402 -12.77 4.56 -4.33
C ILE A 402 -13.78 3.58 -4.94
N GLN A 403 -14.90 4.11 -5.41
CA GLN A 403 -15.87 3.36 -6.23
C GLN A 403 -16.17 4.14 -7.50
N ILE A 404 -16.22 3.44 -8.63
CA ILE A 404 -16.63 4.01 -9.92
C ILE A 404 -17.83 3.24 -10.44
N GLU A 405 -18.89 3.95 -10.82
CA GLU A 405 -20.06 3.40 -11.50
C GLU A 405 -20.06 3.89 -12.95
N PHE A 406 -19.66 3.02 -13.88
CA PHE A 406 -19.59 3.30 -15.31
C PHE A 406 -20.98 3.28 -15.96
N ASN A 407 -21.21 4.17 -16.92
CA ASN A 407 -22.48 4.26 -17.64
C ASN A 407 -22.53 3.26 -18.82
N PRO A 408 -23.39 2.22 -18.78
CA PRO A 408 -23.50 1.24 -19.87
C PRO A 408 -24.05 1.81 -21.19
N ALA A 409 -24.51 3.06 -21.24
CA ALA A 409 -24.86 3.74 -22.48
C ALA A 409 -23.64 4.37 -23.21
N VAL A 410 -22.50 4.48 -22.54
CA VAL A 410 -21.31 5.22 -23.01
C VAL A 410 -20.07 4.34 -23.01
N VAL A 411 -19.85 3.57 -21.94
CA VAL A 411 -18.72 2.65 -21.79
C VAL A 411 -19.21 1.21 -21.96
N ALA A 412 -18.53 0.43 -22.80
CA ALA A 412 -18.81 -0.97 -23.04
C ALA A 412 -17.99 -1.89 -22.12
N GLU A 413 -16.70 -1.60 -21.96
CA GLU A 413 -15.74 -2.42 -21.22
C GLU A 413 -14.78 -1.52 -20.42
N TYR A 414 -14.23 -2.03 -19.31
CA TYR A 414 -13.16 -1.37 -18.55
C TYR A 414 -12.21 -2.37 -17.91
N ARG A 415 -11.04 -1.88 -17.49
CA ARG A 415 -10.04 -2.57 -16.67
C ARG A 415 -9.38 -1.56 -15.74
N LEU A 416 -9.37 -1.83 -14.44
CA LEU A 416 -8.50 -1.10 -13.49
C LEU A 416 -7.06 -1.58 -13.71
N ILE A 417 -6.10 -0.64 -13.76
CA ILE A 417 -4.68 -0.94 -13.96
C ILE A 417 -3.97 -0.85 -12.61
N GLY A 418 -3.45 -1.97 -12.11
CA GLY A 418 -2.96 -2.09 -10.75
C GLY A 418 -4.08 -2.32 -9.74
N TYR A 419 -3.74 -2.19 -8.45
CA TYR A 419 -4.62 -2.34 -7.29
C TYR A 419 -5.22 -3.75 -7.13
N GLU A 420 -4.62 -4.79 -7.73
CA GLU A 420 -5.09 -6.18 -7.64
C GLU A 420 -5.19 -6.67 -6.18
N ASN A 421 -4.24 -6.30 -5.32
CA ASN A 421 -4.22 -6.57 -3.88
C ASN A 421 -5.18 -5.67 -3.06
N ARG A 422 -5.73 -4.60 -3.65
CA ARG A 422 -6.59 -3.59 -3.00
C ARG A 422 -8.05 -3.64 -3.44
N ALA A 423 -8.44 -4.56 -4.31
CA ALA A 423 -9.83 -4.71 -4.75
C ALA A 423 -10.79 -4.98 -3.57
N LEU A 424 -11.98 -4.38 -3.60
CA LEU A 424 -13.02 -4.51 -2.57
C LEU A 424 -14.36 -4.89 -3.19
N GLU A 425 -15.25 -5.52 -2.40
CA GLU A 425 -16.60 -5.83 -2.86
C GLU A 425 -17.49 -4.57 -2.90
N ARG A 426 -18.61 -4.63 -3.62
CA ARG A 426 -19.47 -3.45 -3.84
C ARG A 426 -20.12 -2.94 -2.53
N GLU A 427 -20.48 -3.87 -1.65
CA GLU A 427 -20.99 -3.61 -0.31
C GLU A 427 -19.96 -2.95 0.62
N ASP A 428 -18.68 -3.30 0.49
CA ASP A 428 -17.60 -2.80 1.36
C ASP A 428 -17.41 -1.29 1.23
N PHE A 429 -17.76 -0.72 0.07
CA PHE A 429 -17.79 0.72 -0.15
C PHE A 429 -18.70 1.46 0.84
N ASN A 430 -19.77 0.83 1.34
CA ASN A 430 -20.69 1.45 2.30
C ASN A 430 -20.56 0.88 3.72
N ASN A 431 -19.61 -0.05 3.92
CA ASN A 431 -19.37 -0.70 5.20
C ASN A 431 -18.24 0.01 5.96
N ASP A 432 -18.59 0.89 6.89
CA ASP A 432 -17.63 1.59 7.77
C ASP A 432 -16.90 0.64 8.76
N LYS A 433 -17.15 -0.69 8.72
CA LYS A 433 -16.37 -1.70 9.45
C LYS A 433 -15.26 -2.35 8.61
N VAL A 434 -15.29 -2.19 7.29
CA VAL A 434 -14.20 -2.66 6.42
C VAL A 434 -13.14 -1.58 6.39
N ASP A 435 -11.96 -1.96 6.86
CA ASP A 435 -10.73 -1.18 6.89
C ASP A 435 -10.27 -0.85 5.46
N ALA A 436 -9.65 0.31 5.25
CA ALA A 436 -9.03 0.66 3.95
C ALA A 436 -7.91 1.70 4.11
N GLY A 437 -7.19 1.94 3.01
CA GLY A 437 -5.96 2.71 2.95
C GLY A 437 -6.02 4.10 3.58
N GLU A 438 -4.86 4.51 4.10
CA GLU A 438 -4.64 5.73 4.87
C GLU A 438 -3.96 6.79 3.98
N ILE A 439 -4.44 8.04 4.01
CA ILE A 439 -3.78 9.15 3.29
C ILE A 439 -3.23 10.16 4.29
N GLY A 440 -1.97 10.55 4.13
CA GLY A 440 -1.31 11.57 4.93
C GLY A 440 -1.22 12.95 4.26
N ALA A 441 -0.80 13.95 5.04
CA ALA A 441 -0.75 15.34 4.59
C ALA A 441 0.19 15.52 3.40
N GLY A 442 -0.32 16.05 2.30
CA GLY A 442 0.42 16.27 1.07
C GLY A 442 0.55 15.05 0.14
N HIS A 443 0.15 13.84 0.55
CA HIS A 443 0.15 12.69 -0.37
C HIS A 443 -0.76 12.94 -1.58
N SER A 444 -0.35 12.35 -2.70
CA SER A 444 -1.05 12.36 -3.98
C SER A 444 -1.21 10.91 -4.38
N VAL A 445 -2.39 10.52 -4.89
CA VAL A 445 -2.61 9.18 -5.42
C VAL A 445 -3.22 9.26 -6.80
N THR A 446 -2.85 8.34 -7.67
CA THR A 446 -3.23 8.25 -9.07
C THR A 446 -3.70 6.84 -9.37
N ALA A 447 -4.98 6.70 -9.74
CA ALA A 447 -5.56 5.46 -10.23
C ALA A 447 -5.90 5.58 -11.71
N LEU A 448 -5.64 4.53 -12.49
CA LEU A 448 -5.88 4.50 -13.93
C LEU A 448 -6.87 3.40 -14.30
N TYR A 449 -7.87 3.74 -15.11
CA TYR A 449 -8.78 2.79 -15.75
C TYR A 449 -8.57 2.84 -17.25
N GLU A 450 -8.29 1.70 -17.89
CA GLU A 450 -8.48 1.56 -19.33
C GLU A 450 -9.97 1.33 -19.60
N ILE A 451 -10.57 2.15 -20.47
CA ILE A 451 -11.99 2.09 -20.82
C ILE A 451 -12.19 1.98 -22.34
N ASN A 452 -13.21 1.22 -22.72
CA ASN A 452 -13.60 0.98 -24.11
C ASN A 452 -15.02 1.51 -24.34
N LEU A 453 -15.22 2.40 -25.32
CA LEU A 453 -16.51 3.07 -25.53
C LEU A 453 -17.48 2.16 -26.29
N VAL A 454 -18.79 2.39 -26.14
CA VAL A 454 -19.81 1.67 -26.94
C VAL A 454 -19.60 1.87 -28.44
N THR A 455 -19.03 3.01 -28.84
CA THR A 455 -18.69 3.40 -30.22
C THR A 455 -17.38 2.82 -30.76
N SER A 456 -16.50 2.25 -29.92
CA SER A 456 -15.22 1.67 -30.35
C SER A 456 -15.41 0.38 -31.18
N ASN A 457 -14.48 0.06 -32.07
CA ASN A 457 -14.62 -1.04 -33.03
C ASN A 457 -14.12 -2.36 -32.43
N LYS A 458 -12.92 -2.35 -31.84
CA LYS A 458 -12.35 -3.50 -31.11
C LYS A 458 -13.05 -3.61 -29.75
N LYS A 459 -13.72 -4.73 -29.49
CA LYS A 459 -14.26 -5.12 -28.17
C LYS A 459 -13.73 -6.50 -27.81
N SER A 460 -13.47 -6.73 -26.54
CA SER A 460 -12.70 -7.88 -26.06
C SER A 460 -13.58 -9.04 -25.60
N ILE A 461 -14.83 -8.78 -25.22
CA ILE A 461 -15.74 -9.76 -24.64
C ILE A 461 -17.11 -9.71 -25.33
N ASP A 462 -17.49 -10.85 -25.93
CA ASP A 462 -18.77 -11.03 -26.61
C ASP A 462 -19.99 -10.79 -25.67
N PRO A 463 -21.10 -10.23 -26.16
CA PRO A 463 -22.32 -10.09 -25.38
C PRO A 463 -22.94 -11.44 -24.98
N LEU A 464 -23.32 -11.59 -23.72
CA LEU A 464 -24.05 -12.76 -23.23
C LEU A 464 -25.36 -12.97 -23.99
N ARG A 465 -25.44 -14.07 -24.76
CA ARG A 465 -26.57 -14.48 -25.62
C ARG A 465 -27.96 -14.43 -24.97
N TYR A 466 -28.03 -14.61 -23.65
CA TYR A 466 -29.28 -14.71 -22.88
C TYR A 466 -29.47 -13.56 -21.87
N ALA A 467 -28.59 -12.55 -21.87
CA ALA A 467 -28.74 -11.41 -20.97
C ALA A 467 -29.79 -10.43 -21.51
N ASN A 468 -30.75 -10.06 -20.67
CA ASN A 468 -31.70 -8.99 -20.97
C ASN A 468 -31.01 -7.62 -20.83
N VAL A 469 -30.31 -7.19 -21.90
CA VAL A 469 -29.67 -5.87 -21.96
C VAL A 469 -30.74 -4.79 -21.83
N ARG A 470 -30.83 -4.16 -20.65
CA ARG A 470 -31.67 -2.99 -20.42
C ARG A 470 -31.03 -1.80 -21.11
N THR A 471 -31.63 -1.29 -22.18
CA THR A 471 -31.27 0.02 -22.75
C THR A 471 -31.40 1.07 -21.65
N PRO A 472 -30.31 1.79 -21.28
CA PRO A 472 -30.39 2.79 -20.21
C PRO A 472 -31.31 3.94 -20.60
N ALA A 473 -31.95 4.56 -19.60
CA ALA A 473 -32.73 5.77 -19.84
C ALA A 473 -31.79 6.89 -20.32
N ALA A 474 -32.15 7.59 -21.39
CA ALA A 474 -31.27 8.55 -22.07
C ALA A 474 -30.92 9.82 -21.26
N THR A 475 -31.41 9.93 -20.03
CA THR A 475 -31.33 11.10 -19.13
C THR A 475 -29.93 11.48 -18.67
N GLN A 476 -28.95 10.57 -18.73
CA GLN A 476 -27.54 10.81 -18.36
C GLN A 476 -26.57 10.38 -19.48
N SER A 477 -26.97 10.53 -20.73
CA SER A 477 -26.17 10.14 -21.91
C SER A 477 -24.86 10.93 -22.10
N ASN A 478 -24.62 11.99 -21.33
CA ASN A 478 -23.37 12.76 -21.32
C ASN A 478 -22.41 12.39 -20.17
N GLU A 479 -22.72 11.37 -19.35
CA GLU A 479 -21.83 10.89 -18.28
C GLU A 479 -21.16 9.58 -18.70
N ILE A 480 -19.84 9.51 -18.56
CA ILE A 480 -19.01 8.30 -18.74
C ILE A 480 -19.12 7.41 -17.50
N ALA A 481 -18.97 8.03 -16.32
CA ALA A 481 -19.00 7.37 -15.03
C ALA A 481 -19.29 8.36 -13.90
N LEU A 482 -19.71 7.82 -12.75
CA LEU A 482 -19.75 8.54 -11.48
C LEU A 482 -18.66 8.01 -10.55
N LEU A 483 -17.67 8.85 -10.27
CA LEU A 483 -16.60 8.58 -9.30
C LEU A 483 -17.08 8.95 -7.89
N ARG A 484 -16.87 8.04 -6.95
CA ARG A 484 -17.21 8.18 -5.53
C ARG A 484 -15.98 7.93 -4.67
N LEU A 485 -15.67 8.87 -3.79
CA LEU A 485 -14.59 8.78 -2.81
C LEU A 485 -15.19 8.80 -1.41
N ARG A 486 -15.05 7.69 -0.66
CA ARG A 486 -15.45 7.60 0.75
C ARG A 486 -14.20 7.63 1.63
N TYR A 487 -14.27 8.33 2.76
CA TYR A 487 -13.18 8.45 3.73
C TYR A 487 -13.71 8.76 5.14
N LYS A 488 -12.94 8.46 6.18
CA LYS A 488 -13.18 8.91 7.57
C LYS A 488 -12.20 10.02 7.96
N GLN A 489 -12.63 11.00 8.75
CA GLN A 489 -11.67 11.94 9.36
C GLN A 489 -10.92 11.25 10.52
N PRO A 490 -9.66 11.65 10.83
CA PRO A 490 -8.91 11.08 11.95
C PRO A 490 -9.68 11.22 13.27
N GLY A 491 -9.94 10.09 13.93
CA GLY A 491 -10.75 10.03 15.16
C GLY A 491 -12.28 10.05 14.96
N SER A 492 -12.78 9.90 13.73
CA SER A 492 -14.20 9.68 13.43
C SER A 492 -14.43 8.24 12.95
N ASP A 493 -15.36 7.52 13.59
CA ASP A 493 -15.78 6.19 13.11
C ASP A 493 -16.73 6.27 11.90
N ASN A 494 -17.40 7.42 11.71
CA ASN A 494 -18.32 7.66 10.59
C ASN A 494 -17.55 8.22 9.38
N SER A 495 -17.85 7.69 8.19
CA SER A 495 -17.31 8.19 6.93
C SER A 495 -18.10 9.35 6.30
N ARG A 496 -17.47 9.99 5.33
CA ARG A 496 -18.02 11.02 4.43
C ARG A 496 -17.85 10.57 2.99
N LEU A 497 -18.69 11.11 2.12
CA LEU A 497 -18.72 10.82 0.69
C LEU A 497 -18.44 12.10 -0.11
N ILE A 498 -17.61 11.99 -1.14
CA ILE A 498 -17.47 12.95 -2.24
C ILE A 498 -17.91 12.22 -3.52
N GLU A 499 -18.73 12.87 -4.33
CA GLU A 499 -19.18 12.36 -5.63
C GLU A 499 -18.74 13.33 -6.74
N ASN A 500 -18.24 12.79 -7.85
CA ASN A 500 -17.74 13.53 -9.00
C ASN A 500 -18.20 12.85 -10.31
N PRO A 501 -19.25 13.35 -10.99
CA PRO A 501 -19.60 12.85 -12.31
C PRO A 501 -18.50 13.20 -13.32
N ILE A 502 -18.28 12.31 -14.30
CA ILE A 502 -17.26 12.46 -15.33
C ILE A 502 -17.96 12.44 -16.69
N HIS A 503 -17.72 13.44 -17.53
CA HIS A 503 -18.52 13.72 -18.71
C HIS A 503 -17.85 13.33 -20.04
N VAL A 504 -18.65 13.01 -21.05
CA VAL A 504 -18.19 12.70 -22.42
C VAL A 504 -17.44 13.88 -23.06
N THR A 505 -17.68 15.10 -22.57
CA THR A 505 -16.98 16.32 -22.95
C THR A 505 -15.56 16.45 -22.40
N GLU A 506 -15.13 15.61 -21.46
CA GLU A 506 -13.77 15.59 -20.88
C GLU A 506 -12.78 14.70 -21.65
N ILE A 507 -13.20 14.06 -22.75
CA ILE A 507 -12.33 13.17 -23.54
C ILE A 507 -11.41 13.99 -24.47
N GLU A 508 -10.14 14.09 -24.09
CA GLU A 508 -9.08 14.62 -24.94
C GLU A 508 -8.68 13.64 -26.04
N LYS A 509 -8.99 14.01 -27.28
CA LYS A 509 -8.86 13.14 -28.46
C LYS A 509 -7.43 12.95 -28.96
N LEU A 510 -6.49 13.73 -28.44
CA LEU A 510 -5.08 13.75 -28.87
C LEU A 510 -4.18 13.64 -27.64
N LEU A 511 -3.28 12.65 -27.64
CA LEU A 511 -2.36 12.39 -26.54
C LEU A 511 -1.33 13.53 -26.31
N ASP A 512 -1.20 14.47 -27.25
CA ASP A 512 -0.40 15.69 -27.13
C ASP A 512 -1.20 16.90 -26.59
N LYS A 513 -2.47 16.71 -26.21
CA LYS A 513 -3.34 17.73 -25.57
C LYS A 513 -3.63 17.45 -24.10
N THR A 514 -3.46 16.20 -23.66
CA THR A 514 -3.53 15.83 -22.23
C THR A 514 -2.41 16.49 -21.40
N SER A 515 -2.48 16.37 -20.08
CA SER A 515 -1.45 16.84 -19.15
C SER A 515 -0.19 15.97 -19.18
N ASP A 516 0.90 16.53 -18.65
CA ASP A 516 2.12 15.74 -18.39
C ASP A 516 1.88 14.69 -17.29
N ASN A 517 0.99 14.94 -16.32
CA ASN A 517 0.61 13.95 -15.33
C ASN A 517 -0.08 12.72 -15.97
N PHE A 518 -0.96 12.96 -16.94
CA PHE A 518 -1.61 11.91 -17.72
C PHE A 518 -0.60 11.09 -18.52
N ARG A 519 0.20 11.75 -19.38
CA ARG A 519 1.19 11.05 -20.21
C ARG A 519 2.25 10.33 -19.39
N PHE A 520 2.72 10.92 -18.29
CA PHE A 520 3.74 10.31 -17.45
C PHE A 520 3.22 9.10 -16.69
N SER A 521 2.05 9.19 -16.02
CA SER A 521 1.45 8.03 -15.35
C SER A 521 1.09 6.92 -16.35
N ALA A 522 0.63 7.25 -17.56
CA ALA A 522 0.42 6.28 -18.63
C ALA A 522 1.72 5.61 -19.11
N ALA A 523 2.84 6.34 -19.17
CA ALA A 523 4.15 5.75 -19.49
C ALA A 523 4.63 4.79 -18.39
N VAL A 524 4.46 5.15 -17.11
CA VAL A 524 4.78 4.30 -15.95
C VAL A 524 3.89 3.05 -15.92
N ALA A 525 2.59 3.19 -16.18
CA ALA A 525 1.65 2.07 -16.28
C ALA A 525 1.99 1.14 -17.46
N GLY A 526 2.38 1.69 -18.61
CA GLY A 526 2.87 0.91 -19.75
C GLY A 526 4.15 0.14 -19.41
N PHE A 527 5.11 0.79 -18.74
CA PHE A 527 6.33 0.15 -18.27
C PHE A 527 6.07 -1.03 -17.33
N ALA A 528 5.24 -0.82 -16.30
CA ALA A 528 4.91 -1.85 -15.33
C ALA A 528 4.23 -3.07 -15.97
N GLN A 529 3.29 -2.84 -16.90
CA GLN A 529 2.64 -3.92 -17.65
C GLN A 529 3.61 -4.66 -18.58
N LEU A 530 4.59 -3.98 -19.18
CA LEU A 530 5.64 -4.63 -19.99
C LEU A 530 6.60 -5.48 -19.14
N LEU A 531 6.91 -5.06 -17.91
CA LEU A 531 7.65 -5.89 -16.95
C LEU A 531 6.85 -7.14 -16.52
N ARG A 532 5.51 -7.05 -16.50
CA ARG A 532 4.57 -8.18 -16.33
C ARG A 532 4.20 -8.88 -17.66
N GLY A 533 5.06 -8.78 -18.69
CA GLY A 533 4.93 -9.53 -19.94
C GLY A 533 3.98 -8.97 -21.00
N GLY A 534 3.38 -7.78 -20.80
CA GLY A 534 2.72 -7.00 -21.85
C GLY A 534 1.35 -7.50 -22.31
N LYS A 535 0.64 -8.29 -21.49
CA LYS A 535 -0.64 -8.96 -21.80
C LYS A 535 -1.71 -8.08 -22.48
N TYR A 536 -1.75 -6.79 -22.14
CA TYR A 536 -2.75 -5.83 -22.64
C TYR A 536 -2.14 -4.66 -23.44
N THR A 537 -0.85 -4.68 -23.77
CA THR A 537 -0.15 -3.55 -24.39
C THR A 537 -0.03 -3.65 -25.92
N ASP A 538 -0.77 -4.55 -26.58
CA ASP A 538 -0.71 -4.85 -28.03
C ASP A 538 0.75 -4.91 -28.57
N ASN A 539 1.23 -3.87 -29.27
CA ASN A 539 2.59 -3.77 -29.85
C ASN A 539 3.49 -2.72 -29.16
N PHE A 540 3.01 -2.08 -28.09
CA PHE A 540 3.72 -1.01 -27.39
C PHE A 540 4.99 -1.53 -26.72
N SER A 541 6.07 -0.75 -26.77
CA SER A 541 7.42 -1.18 -26.39
C SER A 541 8.07 -0.27 -25.33
N PHE A 542 9.23 -0.69 -24.80
CA PHE A 542 10.02 0.19 -23.94
C PHE A 542 10.51 1.45 -24.64
N ASP A 543 10.66 1.46 -25.97
CA ASP A 543 11.01 2.69 -26.72
C ASP A 543 9.83 3.67 -26.82
N ASP A 544 8.59 3.16 -26.90
CA ASP A 544 7.38 3.98 -26.81
C ASP A 544 7.19 4.58 -25.41
N VAL A 545 7.46 3.78 -24.35
CA VAL A 545 7.55 4.28 -22.96
C VAL A 545 8.60 5.39 -22.86
N LEU A 546 9.81 5.19 -23.41
CA LEU A 546 10.87 6.20 -23.39
C LEU A 546 10.45 7.48 -24.12
N GLN A 547 9.77 7.39 -25.26
CA GLN A 547 9.25 8.55 -25.98
C GLN A 547 8.24 9.31 -25.13
N LEU A 548 7.23 8.61 -24.60
CA LEU A 548 6.14 9.21 -23.83
C LEU A 548 6.63 9.84 -22.51
N ALA A 549 7.48 9.13 -21.75
CA ALA A 549 8.05 9.61 -20.51
C ALA A 549 8.99 10.82 -20.71
N ARG A 550 9.76 10.87 -21.81
CA ARG A 550 10.61 12.03 -22.15
C ARG A 550 9.78 13.26 -22.52
N GLN A 551 8.66 13.07 -23.25
CA GLN A 551 7.74 14.16 -23.60
C GLN A 551 6.99 14.71 -22.38
N ALA A 552 6.73 13.86 -21.38
CA ALA A 552 5.89 14.17 -20.22
C ALA A 552 6.65 14.31 -18.89
N ARG A 553 7.99 14.42 -18.92
CA ARG A 553 8.79 14.46 -17.68
C ARG A 553 8.38 15.63 -16.78
N GLY A 554 8.01 16.77 -17.36
CA GLY A 554 7.70 18.00 -16.60
C GLY A 554 8.89 18.50 -15.76
N ASP A 555 8.56 19.19 -14.68
CA ASP A 555 9.51 19.57 -13.64
C ASP A 555 9.91 18.35 -12.79
N ASP A 556 11.21 18.23 -12.52
CA ASP A 556 11.80 17.09 -11.83
C ASP A 556 12.96 17.56 -10.93
N PRO A 557 12.68 18.32 -9.85
CA PRO A 557 13.70 18.98 -9.03
C PRO A 557 14.60 18.02 -8.25
N PHE A 558 14.16 16.77 -8.06
CA PHE A 558 14.90 15.71 -7.37
C PHE A 558 15.50 14.66 -8.32
N GLY A 559 15.14 14.66 -9.61
CA GLY A 559 15.65 13.73 -10.61
C GLY A 559 14.94 12.37 -10.68
N TYR A 560 13.86 12.15 -9.92
CA TYR A 560 13.12 10.88 -9.88
C TYR A 560 12.54 10.51 -11.25
N ARG A 561 11.96 11.46 -11.99
CA ARG A 561 11.38 11.19 -13.31
C ARG A 561 12.47 10.99 -14.39
N GLY A 562 13.65 11.58 -14.23
CA GLY A 562 14.84 11.33 -15.04
C GLY A 562 15.51 9.98 -14.76
N GLU A 563 15.52 9.54 -13.50
CA GLU A 563 15.96 8.19 -13.12
C GLU A 563 15.03 7.13 -13.73
N PHE A 564 13.72 7.32 -13.66
CA PHE A 564 12.74 6.44 -14.32
C PHE A 564 13.06 6.22 -15.82
N ILE A 565 13.26 7.30 -16.58
CA ILE A 565 13.63 7.23 -18.00
C ILE A 565 14.95 6.45 -18.22
N SER A 566 15.86 6.48 -17.24
CA SER A 566 17.11 5.70 -17.27
C SER A 566 16.88 4.22 -16.97
N LEU A 567 15.97 3.90 -16.05
CA LEU A 567 15.59 2.52 -15.70
C LEU A 567 14.80 1.83 -16.82
N VAL A 568 13.93 2.53 -17.54
CA VAL A 568 13.25 1.99 -18.74
C VAL A 568 14.28 1.62 -19.82
N ASN A 569 15.29 2.47 -20.05
CA ASN A 569 16.37 2.21 -21.00
C ASN A 569 17.23 0.99 -20.58
N LEU A 570 17.44 0.82 -19.27
CA LEU A 570 18.16 -0.33 -18.71
C LEU A 570 17.35 -1.62 -18.90
N ALA A 571 16.04 -1.60 -18.61
CA ALA A 571 15.13 -2.74 -18.86
C ALA A 571 15.10 -3.15 -20.34
N ASN A 572 15.03 -2.19 -21.28
CA ASN A 572 15.09 -2.46 -22.73
C ASN A 572 16.39 -3.19 -23.13
N THR A 573 17.52 -2.74 -22.57
CA THR A 573 18.84 -3.34 -22.80
C THR A 573 18.92 -4.78 -22.24
N LEU A 574 18.37 -5.02 -21.05
CA LEU A 574 18.34 -6.34 -20.40
C LEU A 574 17.41 -7.33 -21.12
N GLN A 575 16.23 -6.88 -21.56
CA GLN A 575 15.29 -7.69 -22.34
C GLN A 575 15.91 -8.12 -23.68
N THR A 576 16.52 -7.17 -24.41
CA THR A 576 17.22 -7.45 -25.67
C THR A 576 18.34 -8.48 -25.47
N THR A 577 19.15 -8.33 -24.42
CA THR A 577 20.23 -9.27 -24.08
C THR A 577 19.68 -10.67 -23.76
N THR A 578 18.54 -10.74 -23.06
CA THR A 578 17.88 -12.01 -22.70
C THR A 578 17.35 -12.74 -23.94
N ALA A 579 16.75 -12.02 -24.89
CA ALA A 579 16.27 -12.58 -26.16
C ALA A 579 17.40 -13.08 -27.08
N LEU A 580 18.55 -12.39 -27.08
CA LEU A 580 19.75 -12.86 -27.78
C LEU A 580 20.30 -14.15 -27.15
N ASN A 581 20.37 -14.21 -25.82
CA ASN A 581 20.87 -15.40 -25.12
C ASN A 581 19.95 -16.63 -25.28
N SER A 582 18.62 -16.45 -25.29
CA SER A 582 17.68 -17.58 -25.52
C SER A 582 17.75 -18.11 -26.95
N SER A 583 17.84 -17.23 -27.95
CA SER A 583 17.96 -17.63 -29.37
C SER A 583 19.32 -18.29 -29.69
N ILE A 584 20.41 -17.90 -29.02
CA ILE A 584 21.69 -18.61 -29.08
C ILE A 584 21.56 -20.02 -28.45
N ASN A 585 20.95 -20.13 -27.27
CA ASN A 585 20.80 -21.43 -26.60
C ASN A 585 19.85 -22.41 -27.33
N HIS A 586 18.90 -21.92 -28.12
CA HIS A 586 18.06 -22.74 -29.00
C HIS A 586 18.67 -23.05 -30.38
N SER A 587 19.83 -22.47 -30.73
CA SER A 587 20.55 -22.77 -31.98
C SER A 587 21.79 -23.67 -31.78
N ALA A 588 22.02 -24.16 -30.57
CA ALA A 588 23.00 -25.22 -30.29
C ALA A 588 22.52 -26.56 -30.90
N PRO A 589 23.24 -27.17 -31.87
CA PRO A 589 22.81 -28.43 -32.46
C PRO A 589 23.02 -29.59 -31.49
N PHE A 590 22.00 -30.45 -31.35
CA PHE A 590 22.15 -31.77 -30.74
C PHE A 590 23.25 -32.56 -31.47
N LYS A 591 24.12 -33.23 -30.70
CA LYS A 591 25.16 -34.16 -31.15
C LYS A 591 24.93 -35.53 -30.54
#